data_AF-A0A0F2I122-F1
#
_entry.id   AF-A0A0F2I122-F1
#
_cell.length_a   1.000
_cell.length_b   1.000
_cell.length_c   1.000
_cell.angle_alpha   90.00
_cell.angle_beta   90.00
_cell.angle_gamma   90.00
#
_symmetry.space_group_name_H-M   'P 1'
#
loop_
_entity.id
_entity.type
_entity.pdbx_description
1 polymer ?
#
loop_
_entity_poly.entity_id
_entity_poly.type
_entity_poly.pdbx_seq_one_letter_code
_entity_poly.pdbx_strand_id
1 'polypeptide(L)'
;MTIPKNHSSDSDYESLIGQPIPGGTSRSVYHVAGHSNWVIKVNEQCGANKNEADYYFDALNNSRNDVLACIGKIKSISKSGKYLVMEYLPDVVSPDEVVVDVPTDIDDLKRSNFGENKGSIKLRDYAMRKDGVPTGYVDKYKIESVAIGNNLKNLGNDLDAIFNSGDLDT
;
A
#
# COMPACT_ATOMS: atom_id res chain seq x y z
N MET A 1 12.57 7.11 -21.00
CA MET A 1 11.49 7.93 -20.41
C MET A 1 11.95 8.39 -19.04
N THR A 2 11.67 9.62 -18.62
CA THR A 2 12.14 10.18 -17.34
C THR A 2 10.95 10.43 -16.43
N ILE A 3 11.05 10.04 -15.16
CA ILE A 3 9.99 10.32 -14.17
C ILE A 3 9.98 11.85 -13.91
N PRO A 4 8.83 12.53 -14.04
CA PRO A 4 8.70 13.97 -13.82
C PRO A 4 9.07 14.37 -12.39
N LYS A 5 9.44 15.64 -12.22
CA LYS A 5 9.75 16.22 -10.91
C LYS A 5 8.47 16.39 -10.07
N ASN A 6 8.65 16.55 -8.76
CA ASN A 6 7.55 16.91 -7.86
C ASN A 6 6.81 18.13 -8.37
N HIS A 7 5.48 18.06 -8.36
CA HIS A 7 4.55 19.10 -8.78
C HIS A 7 4.65 19.51 -10.27
N SER A 8 5.21 18.66 -11.13
CA SER A 8 5.00 18.73 -12.59
C SER A 8 3.50 18.58 -12.95
N SER A 9 3.11 19.00 -14.16
CA SER A 9 1.72 18.91 -14.62
C SER A 9 1.27 17.45 -14.78
N ASP A 10 -0.03 17.22 -14.66
CA ASP A 10 -0.65 15.90 -14.79
C ASP A 10 -0.35 15.24 -16.15
N SER A 11 -0.30 16.04 -17.23
CA SER A 11 0.07 15.60 -18.58
C SER A 11 1.43 14.90 -18.64
N ASP A 12 2.38 15.31 -17.79
CA ASP A 12 3.72 14.71 -17.77
C ASP A 12 3.68 13.28 -17.19
N TYR A 13 2.69 13.00 -16.33
CA TYR A 13 2.51 11.71 -15.66
C TYR A 13 1.65 10.73 -16.47
N GLU A 14 0.72 11.23 -17.29
CA GLU A 14 -0.14 10.38 -18.14
C GLU A 14 0.68 9.46 -19.04
N SER A 15 1.79 9.97 -19.59
CA SER A 15 2.70 9.19 -20.43
C SER A 15 3.43 8.05 -19.70
N LEU A 16 3.40 8.05 -18.38
CA LEU A 16 4.05 7.03 -17.54
C LEU A 16 3.19 5.80 -17.28
N ILE A 17 1.87 5.87 -17.57
CA ILE A 17 0.93 4.78 -17.27
C ILE A 17 1.28 3.56 -18.12
N GLY A 18 1.77 2.51 -17.45
CA GLY A 18 2.08 1.22 -18.06
C GLY A 18 1.00 0.19 -17.80
N GLN A 19 1.43 -1.05 -17.59
CA GLN A 19 0.50 -2.17 -17.35
C GLN A 19 -0.20 -2.05 -15.99
N PRO A 20 -1.50 -2.35 -15.91
CA PRO A 20 -2.23 -2.30 -14.64
C PRO A 20 -1.74 -3.37 -13.67
N ILE A 21 -1.74 -3.02 -12.39
CA ILE A 21 -1.48 -3.94 -11.28
C ILE A 21 -2.81 -4.17 -10.58
N PRO A 22 -3.30 -5.43 -10.52
CA PRO A 22 -4.52 -5.74 -9.78
C PRO A 22 -4.36 -5.41 -8.30
N GLY A 23 -5.37 -4.75 -7.71
CA GLY A 23 -5.43 -4.50 -6.26
C GLY A 23 -5.65 -3.02 -5.91
N GLY A 24 -6.51 -2.78 -4.92
CA GLY A 24 -6.90 -1.45 -4.47
C GLY A 24 -8.35 -1.10 -4.85
N THR A 25 -9.12 -0.63 -3.88
CA THR A 25 -10.53 -0.22 -4.09
C THR A 25 -10.68 1.27 -4.38
N SER A 26 -9.78 2.09 -3.85
CA SER A 26 -9.86 3.55 -3.90
C SER A 26 -9.02 4.18 -5.02
N ARG A 27 -8.05 3.45 -5.57
CA ARG A 27 -7.05 3.96 -6.52
C ARG A 27 -6.69 2.90 -7.54
N SER A 28 -6.42 3.33 -8.77
CA SER A 28 -5.83 2.45 -9.79
C SER A 28 -4.30 2.50 -9.68
N VAL A 29 -3.64 1.35 -9.81
CA VAL A 29 -2.19 1.23 -9.74
C VAL A 29 -1.67 0.63 -11.05
N TYR A 30 -0.60 1.21 -11.58
CA TYR A 30 0.03 0.74 -12.81
C TYR A 30 1.55 0.68 -12.63
N HIS A 31 2.21 -0.19 -13.37
CA HIS A 31 3.65 -0.08 -13.57
C HIS A 31 3.98 1.24 -14.29
N VAL A 32 5.15 1.82 -13.99
CA VAL A 32 5.66 2.96 -14.77
C VAL A 32 6.29 2.45 -16.07
N ALA A 33 5.85 2.99 -17.21
CA ALA A 33 6.36 2.64 -18.53
C ALA A 33 7.89 2.84 -18.61
N GLY A 34 8.61 1.76 -18.97
CA GLY A 34 10.08 1.77 -19.06
C GLY A 34 10.83 1.77 -17.72
N HIS A 35 10.13 1.57 -16.59
CA HIS A 35 10.70 1.64 -15.24
C HIS A 35 10.13 0.53 -14.33
N SER A 36 10.74 -0.66 -14.36
CA SER A 36 10.24 -1.85 -13.64
C SER A 36 10.20 -1.71 -12.11
N ASN A 37 10.98 -0.80 -11.54
CA ASN A 37 11.11 -0.61 -10.09
C ASN A 37 10.13 0.43 -9.53
N TRP A 38 9.23 0.96 -10.36
CA TRP A 38 8.33 2.05 -10.00
C TRP A 38 6.90 1.74 -10.41
N VAL A 39 5.96 2.19 -9.59
CA VAL A 39 4.53 2.20 -9.88
C VAL A 39 3.99 3.62 -9.85
N ILE A 40 2.88 3.83 -10.56
CA ILE A 40 2.09 5.05 -10.54
C ILE A 40 0.70 4.74 -10.00
N LYS A 41 0.34 5.40 -8.90
CA LYS A 41 -1.02 5.40 -8.34
C LYS A 41 -1.81 6.57 -8.91
N VAL A 42 -2.98 6.28 -9.46
CA VAL A 42 -3.92 7.26 -10.02
C VAL A 42 -5.12 7.38 -9.10
N ASN A 43 -5.37 8.61 -8.61
CA ASN A 43 -6.49 8.93 -7.74
C ASN A 43 -7.16 10.23 -8.19
N GLU A 44 -8.35 10.14 -8.77
CA GLU A 44 -9.12 11.32 -9.21
C GLU A 44 -9.43 12.27 -8.04
N GLN A 45 -9.67 11.75 -6.84
CA GLN A 45 -9.96 12.56 -5.65
C GLN A 45 -8.70 13.18 -5.03
N CYS A 46 -7.51 12.76 -5.48
CA CYS A 46 -6.18 13.23 -5.07
C CYS A 46 -5.81 13.01 -3.58
N GLY A 47 -6.77 12.94 -2.65
CA GLY A 47 -6.54 12.99 -1.20
C GLY A 47 -5.57 11.92 -0.70
N ALA A 48 -5.79 10.66 -1.03
CA ALA A 48 -4.91 9.59 -0.56
C ALA A 48 -3.48 9.70 -1.10
N ASN A 49 -3.31 10.18 -2.34
CA ASN A 49 -1.98 10.38 -2.91
C ASN A 49 -1.25 11.56 -2.26
N LYS A 50 -1.97 12.66 -1.98
CA LYS A 50 -1.42 13.81 -1.24
C LYS A 50 -1.02 13.41 0.17
N ASN A 51 -1.88 12.70 0.89
CA ASN A 51 -1.59 12.24 2.25
C ASN A 51 -0.32 11.39 2.30
N GLU A 52 -0.14 10.44 1.36
CA GLU A 52 1.09 9.64 1.28
C GLU A 52 2.33 10.50 0.96
N ALA A 53 2.22 11.42 0.00
CA ALA A 53 3.32 12.31 -0.35
C ALA A 53 3.71 13.22 0.81
N ASP A 54 2.73 13.85 1.46
CA ASP A 54 2.95 14.74 2.59
C ASP A 54 3.61 13.97 3.75
N TYR A 55 3.14 12.75 4.04
CA TYR A 55 3.76 11.90 5.06
C TYR A 55 5.22 11.55 4.75
N TYR A 56 5.50 11.12 3.51
CA TYR A 56 6.85 10.76 3.09
C TYR A 56 7.80 11.96 3.08
N PHE A 57 7.37 13.09 2.53
CA PHE A 57 8.19 14.29 2.46
C PHE A 57 8.38 14.96 3.81
N ASP A 58 7.40 14.88 4.73
CA ASP A 58 7.58 15.30 6.11
C ASP A 58 8.64 14.44 6.82
N ALA A 59 8.56 13.11 6.69
CA ALA A 59 9.59 12.21 7.23
C ALA A 59 10.98 12.50 6.64
N LEU A 60 11.06 12.80 5.34
CA LEU A 60 12.30 13.17 4.65
C LEU A 60 12.87 14.50 5.18
N ASN A 61 12.04 15.54 5.28
CA ASN A 61 12.46 16.87 5.74
C ASN A 61 12.90 16.85 7.22
N ASN A 62 12.28 16.01 8.04
CA ASN A 62 12.63 15.82 9.44
C ASN A 62 13.70 14.74 9.67
N SER A 63 14.34 14.22 8.60
CA SER A 63 15.39 13.20 8.68
C SER A 63 15.01 11.93 9.48
N ARG A 64 13.75 11.51 9.37
CA ARG A 64 13.19 10.33 10.05
C ARG A 64 13.55 9.04 9.33
N ASN A 65 14.83 8.67 9.39
CA ASN A 65 15.36 7.49 8.71
C ASN A 65 14.72 6.18 9.20
N ASP A 66 14.28 6.14 10.45
CA ASP A 66 13.48 5.07 11.05
C ASP A 66 12.15 4.87 10.31
N VAL A 67 11.39 5.95 10.11
CA VAL A 67 10.13 5.92 9.36
C VAL A 67 10.38 5.59 7.88
N LEU A 68 11.36 6.23 7.25
CA LEU A 68 11.70 6.04 5.84
C LEU A 68 12.17 4.62 5.51
N ALA A 69 12.72 3.90 6.49
CA ALA A 69 13.10 2.49 6.32
C ALA A 69 11.88 1.56 6.22
N CYS A 70 10.76 1.95 6.82
CA CYS A 70 9.56 1.13 6.96
C CYS A 70 8.49 1.38 5.89
N ILE A 71 8.60 2.48 5.13
CA ILE A 71 7.61 2.89 4.11
C ILE A 71 8.19 2.90 2.70
N GLY A 72 7.31 2.69 1.72
CA GLY A 72 7.60 2.75 0.31
C GLY A 72 8.10 4.14 -0.10
N LYS A 73 9.24 4.19 -0.76
CA LYS A 73 9.83 5.42 -1.27
C LYS A 73 8.95 6.08 -2.33
N ILE A 74 8.56 7.33 -2.09
CA ILE A 74 7.96 8.18 -3.12
C ILE A 74 9.05 8.81 -3.98
N LYS A 75 8.86 8.74 -5.30
CA LYS A 75 9.72 9.37 -6.29
C LYS A 75 9.22 10.76 -6.65
N SER A 76 7.92 10.88 -6.93
CA SER A 76 7.29 12.15 -7.22
C SER A 76 5.76 12.11 -7.19
N ILE A 77 5.16 13.29 -7.06
CA ILE A 77 3.70 13.52 -7.11
C ILE A 77 3.38 14.64 -8.10
N SER A 78 2.29 14.53 -8.85
CA SER A 78 1.83 15.58 -9.76
C SER A 78 1.30 16.81 -9.02
N LYS A 79 1.19 17.94 -9.73
CA LYS A 79 0.71 19.19 -9.15
C LYS A 79 -0.68 19.07 -8.52
N SER A 80 -1.59 18.35 -9.18
CA SER A 80 -2.95 18.16 -8.67
C SER A 80 -3.01 17.17 -7.50
N GLY A 81 -2.02 16.28 -7.40
CA GLY A 81 -2.02 15.11 -6.53
C GLY A 81 -2.67 13.87 -7.16
N LYS A 82 -3.17 13.97 -8.40
CA LYS A 82 -3.82 12.86 -9.11
C LYS A 82 -2.88 11.68 -9.33
N TYR A 83 -1.61 11.94 -9.62
CA TYR A 83 -0.61 10.92 -9.91
C TYR A 83 0.48 10.91 -8.85
N LEU A 84 0.77 9.72 -8.31
CA LEU A 84 1.86 9.49 -7.36
C LEU A 84 2.75 8.36 -7.86
N VAL A 85 4.04 8.64 -8.07
CA VAL A 85 5.04 7.65 -8.45
C VAL A 85 5.81 7.22 -7.20
N MET A 86 5.80 5.92 -6.93
CA MET A 86 6.49 5.33 -5.78
C MET A 86 7.14 3.99 -6.11
N GLU A 87 8.04 3.53 -5.24
CA GLU A 87 8.78 2.29 -5.48
C GLU A 87 7.81 1.11 -5.59
N TYR A 88 8.10 0.21 -6.52
CA TYR A 88 7.34 -1.02 -6.66
C TYR A 88 7.72 -2.00 -5.56
N LEU A 89 6.72 -2.42 -4.79
CA LEU A 89 6.82 -3.42 -3.74
C LEU A 89 5.83 -4.55 -4.05
N PRO A 90 6.29 -5.68 -4.61
CA PRO A 90 5.49 -6.89 -4.81
C PRO A 90 4.83 -7.38 -3.52
N ASP A 91 3.83 -8.25 -3.62
CA ASP A 91 3.17 -8.81 -2.45
C ASP A 91 4.14 -9.61 -1.56
N VAL A 92 3.93 -9.54 -0.25
CA VAL A 92 4.68 -10.36 0.72
C VAL A 92 4.28 -11.83 0.49
N VAL A 93 5.24 -12.63 0.04
CA VAL A 93 5.03 -14.05 -0.33
C VAL A 93 5.25 -15.02 0.82
N SER A 94 5.87 -14.58 1.92
CA SER A 94 6.10 -15.43 3.10
C SER A 94 4.79 -16.06 3.59
N PRO A 95 4.64 -17.39 3.61
CA PRO A 95 3.42 -18.02 4.11
C PRO A 95 3.27 -17.77 5.62
N ASP A 96 4.39 -17.64 6.32
CA ASP A 96 4.46 -17.49 7.76
C ASP A 96 4.19 -16.05 8.21
N GLU A 97 3.95 -15.94 9.51
CA GLU A 97 3.90 -14.66 10.21
C GLU A 97 5.27 -13.96 10.14
N VAL A 98 5.25 -12.64 9.90
CA VAL A 98 6.47 -11.84 9.87
C VAL A 98 6.31 -10.62 10.77
N VAL A 99 7.33 -10.34 11.58
CA VAL A 99 7.40 -9.13 12.40
C VAL A 99 8.23 -8.08 11.69
N VAL A 100 7.65 -6.89 11.51
CA VAL A 100 8.25 -5.75 10.82
C VAL A 100 8.16 -4.50 11.68
N ASP A 101 8.99 -3.51 11.38
CA ASP A 101 8.85 -2.17 11.94
C ASP A 101 7.83 -1.38 11.13
N VAL A 102 6.93 -0.66 11.79
CA VAL A 102 5.94 0.24 11.16
C VAL A 102 5.78 1.53 11.95
N PRO A 103 5.43 2.64 11.30
CA PRO A 103 5.05 3.84 12.04
C PRO A 103 3.74 3.62 12.80
N THR A 104 3.72 4.00 14.08
CA THR A 104 2.60 3.73 15.00
C THR A 104 1.35 4.52 14.66
N ASP A 105 1.52 5.63 13.93
CA ASP A 105 0.46 6.55 13.54
C ASP A 105 -0.26 6.16 12.24
N ILE A 106 0.12 5.05 11.60
CA ILE A 106 -0.61 4.46 10.47
C ILE A 106 -1.73 3.55 10.98
N ASP A 107 -2.91 3.69 10.36
CA ASP A 107 -4.13 2.96 10.76
C ASP A 107 -4.34 1.68 9.95
N ASP A 108 -4.15 1.75 8.64
CA ASP A 108 -4.47 0.65 7.71
C ASP A 108 -3.29 -0.33 7.56
N LEU A 109 -3.08 -1.18 8.57
CA LEU A 109 -1.96 -2.14 8.64
C LEU A 109 -2.31 -3.56 8.13
N LYS A 110 -3.26 -3.70 7.20
CA LYS A 110 -3.55 -5.03 6.62
C LYS A 110 -2.38 -5.54 5.76
N ARG A 111 -2.22 -6.86 5.68
CA ARG A 111 -1.15 -7.52 4.90
C ARG A 111 -1.02 -7.01 3.46
N SER A 112 -2.13 -6.72 2.78
CA SER A 112 -2.12 -6.21 1.39
C SER A 112 -1.54 -4.81 1.25
N ASN A 113 -1.36 -4.07 2.34
CA ASN A 113 -0.69 -2.77 2.35
C ASN A 113 0.83 -2.89 2.56
N PHE A 114 1.36 -4.10 2.72
CA PHE A 114 2.78 -4.37 2.72
C PHE A 114 3.22 -4.93 1.38
N GLY A 115 4.48 -4.68 1.04
CA GLY A 115 5.15 -5.39 -0.02
C GLY A 115 6.61 -5.67 0.30
N GLU A 116 7.18 -6.62 -0.42
CA GLU A 116 8.52 -7.14 -0.19
C GLU A 116 9.39 -6.95 -1.44
N ASN A 117 10.57 -6.38 -1.26
CA ASN A 117 11.57 -6.31 -2.31
C ASN A 117 12.95 -6.67 -1.74
N LYS A 118 13.57 -7.73 -2.27
CA LYS A 118 14.89 -8.23 -1.87
C LYS A 118 15.01 -8.44 -0.34
N GLY A 119 13.98 -9.04 0.27
CA GLY A 119 13.93 -9.33 1.71
C GLY A 119 13.61 -8.13 2.61
N SER A 120 13.39 -6.94 2.05
CA SER A 120 12.91 -5.77 2.80
C SER A 120 11.40 -5.66 2.64
N ILE A 121 10.68 -5.78 3.77
CA ILE A 121 9.23 -5.58 3.83
C ILE A 121 8.94 -4.15 4.26
N LYS A 122 8.05 -3.48 3.54
CA LYS A 122 7.66 -2.09 3.80
C LYS A 122 6.18 -1.86 3.55
N LEU A 123 5.62 -0.83 4.19
CA LEU A 123 4.29 -0.32 3.87
C LEU A 123 4.31 0.36 2.50
N ARG A 124 3.46 -0.10 1.59
CA ARG A 124 3.25 0.52 0.27
C ARG A 124 1.96 1.35 0.20
N ASP A 125 1.09 1.25 1.20
CA ASP A 125 -0.06 2.14 1.40
C ASP A 125 -0.05 2.66 2.84
N TYR A 126 0.01 3.98 2.98
CA TYR A 126 0.11 4.66 4.27
C TYR A 126 -0.62 6.01 4.22
N ALA A 127 -1.68 6.09 3.40
CA ALA A 127 -2.50 7.29 3.26
C ALA A 127 -3.39 7.58 4.48
N MET A 128 -3.70 6.55 5.26
CA MET A 128 -4.61 6.60 6.41
C MET A 128 -3.84 6.62 7.73
N ARG A 129 -4.09 7.67 8.53
CA ARG A 129 -3.46 7.91 9.82
C ARG A 129 -4.46 7.81 10.95
N LYS A 130 -3.98 7.45 12.13
CA LYS A 130 -4.75 7.46 13.37
C LYS A 130 -4.91 8.89 13.88
N ASP A 131 -6.13 9.23 14.26
CA ASP A 131 -6.42 10.52 14.87
C ASP A 131 -5.81 10.61 16.28
N GLY A 132 -5.19 11.76 16.58
CA GLY A 132 -4.61 12.04 17.90
C GLY A 132 -3.32 11.30 18.24
N VAL A 133 -2.76 10.49 17.33
CA VAL A 133 -1.48 9.81 17.54
C VAL A 133 -0.33 10.69 17.01
N PRO A 134 0.72 10.95 17.82
CA PRO A 134 1.89 11.69 17.37
C PRO A 134 2.60 10.99 16.20
N THR A 135 3.05 11.77 15.21
CA THR A 135 3.73 11.23 14.03
C THR A 135 5.13 10.73 14.35
N GLY A 136 5.52 9.68 13.64
CA GLY A 136 6.92 9.27 13.50
C GLY A 136 7.45 8.37 14.60
N TYR A 137 6.67 7.88 15.55
CA TYR A 137 7.14 6.74 16.35
C TYR A 137 7.05 5.47 15.51
N VAL A 138 8.01 4.55 15.71
CA VAL A 138 8.05 3.25 15.02
C VAL A 138 7.96 2.15 16.07
N ASP A 139 7.18 1.11 15.79
CA ASP A 139 7.03 -0.06 16.66
C ASP A 139 6.92 -1.34 15.84
N LYS A 140 7.02 -2.49 16.51
CA LYS A 140 6.88 -3.81 15.92
C LYS A 140 5.42 -4.10 15.60
N TYR A 141 5.18 -4.52 14.36
CA TYR A 141 3.90 -5.00 13.89
C TYR A 141 4.02 -6.41 13.32
N LYS A 142 3.00 -7.21 13.56
CA LYS A 142 2.92 -8.61 13.18
C LYS A 142 2.01 -8.74 11.97
N ILE A 143 2.60 -9.06 10.81
CA ILE A 143 1.85 -9.37 9.59
C ILE A 143 1.39 -10.82 9.68
N GLU A 144 0.08 -11.04 9.70
CA GLU A 144 -0.51 -12.37 9.80
C GLU A 144 -0.14 -13.30 8.63
N SER A 145 -0.07 -14.60 8.93
CA SER A 145 0.17 -15.65 7.93
C SER A 145 -0.98 -15.76 6.92
N VAL A 146 -0.66 -16.15 5.68
CA VAL A 146 -1.68 -16.37 4.63
C VAL A 146 -2.58 -17.57 4.98
N ALA A 147 -2.05 -18.53 5.75
CA ALA A 147 -2.77 -19.74 6.15
C ALA A 147 -4.00 -19.47 7.03
N ILE A 148 -3.95 -18.44 7.89
CA ILE A 148 -5.07 -18.10 8.78
C ILE A 148 -6.27 -17.55 7.99
N GLY A 149 -6.02 -16.72 6.97
CA GLY A 149 -7.09 -16.13 6.15
C GLY A 149 -7.86 -17.14 5.31
N ASN A 150 -7.19 -18.18 4.81
CA ASN A 150 -7.85 -19.26 4.05
C ASN A 150 -8.63 -20.21 4.97
N ASN A 151 -8.13 -20.51 6.17
CA ASN A 151 -8.86 -21.34 7.14
C ASN A 151 -10.14 -20.65 7.64
N LEU A 152 -10.14 -19.32 7.82
CA LEU A 152 -11.35 -18.58 8.21
C LEU A 152 -12.39 -18.49 7.07
N LYS A 153 -11.94 -18.34 5.81
CA LYS A 153 -12.85 -18.38 4.65
C LYS A 153 -13.47 -19.76 4.44
N ASN A 154 -12.68 -20.81 4.63
CA ASN A 154 -13.18 -22.18 4.54
C ASN A 154 -14.18 -22.47 5.66
N LEU A 155 -13.91 -22.01 6.90
CA LEU A 155 -14.85 -22.16 8.01
C LEU A 155 -16.18 -21.42 7.77
N GLY A 156 -16.13 -20.22 7.18
CA GLY A 156 -17.33 -19.47 6.78
C GLY A 156 -18.17 -20.21 5.73
N ASN A 157 -17.52 -20.72 4.68
CA ASN A 157 -18.18 -21.50 3.63
C ASN A 157 -18.77 -22.82 4.17
N ASP A 158 -18.07 -23.48 5.09
CA ASP A 158 -18.55 -24.72 5.72
C ASP A 158 -19.76 -24.45 6.64
N LEU A 159 -19.77 -23.33 7.37
CA LEU A 159 -20.92 -22.90 8.16
C LEU A 159 -22.12 -22.55 7.27
N ASP A 160 -21.91 -21.80 6.19
CA ASP A 160 -22.97 -21.48 5.23
C ASP A 160 -23.56 -22.74 4.58
N ALA A 161 -22.74 -23.76 4.33
CA ALA A 161 -23.22 -25.06 3.83
C ALA A 161 -24.09 -25.80 4.86
N ILE A 162 -23.74 -25.75 6.14
CA ILE A 162 -24.51 -26.37 7.23
C ILE A 162 -25.86 -25.68 7.44
N PHE A 163 -25.90 -24.35 7.38
CA PHE A 163 -27.15 -23.59 7.57
C PHE A 163 -28.06 -23.60 6.33
N ASN A 164 -27.51 -23.76 5.13
CA ASN A 164 -28.31 -23.84 3.89
C ASN A 164 -28.66 -25.26 3.45
N SER A 165 -28.16 -26.30 4.13
CA SER A 165 -28.57 -27.70 3.89
C SER A 165 -29.83 -28.11 4.68
N GLY A 166 -30.49 -27.17 5.36
CA GLY A 166 -31.60 -27.43 6.29
C GLY A 166 -33.00 -27.47 5.68
N ASP A 167 -33.20 -27.13 4.41
CA ASP A 167 -34.51 -27.15 3.76
C ASP A 167 -34.48 -28.02 2.51
N LEU A 168 -34.67 -29.33 2.68
CA LEU A 168 -35.23 -30.24 1.67
C LEU A 168 -35.54 -31.58 2.37
N ASP A 169 -36.59 -31.60 3.18
CA ASP A 169 -37.43 -32.78 3.40
C ASP A 169 -38.73 -32.38 4.15
N THR A 170 -39.72 -31.90 3.39
CA THR A 170 -41.12 -32.40 3.29
C THR A 170 -42.06 -31.36 2.66
#